data_AF-A0A5W2M1B3-F1
#
_entry.id   AF-A0A5W2M1B3-F1
#
_cell.length_a   1.000
_cell.length_b   1.000
_cell.length_c   1.000
_cell.angle_alpha   90.00
_cell.angle_beta   90.00
_cell.angle_gamma   90.00
#
_symmetry.space_group_name_H-M   'P 1'
#
loop_
_entity.id
_entity.type
_entity.pdbx_description
1 polymer ?
#
loop_
_entity_poly.entity_id
_entity_poly.type
_entity_poly.pdbx_seq_one_letter_code
_entity_poly.pdbx_strand_id
1 'polypeptide(L)'
;MSEQRFHGARIRENTDLVTAINDIDSSVIGIVAVADDADAGTFPLNKPVLFNRVNDVLGKTGKTGTLYKSLKAIADQVSTKVIVVRVPAAKEGDGEKTQSQLVIGGTEADGSYTGMYALLVAEQDEHIGYRPRILAAPDLDTKEVTSSLCVIAEKLRAFVYAGCNGCATMAEAIAYRADFAYRELMLIWPDFIAYNPESGQNEVFPAPAYACGLRALIDNEQGWHKSLSNVPVKNVLGISKQVFWSL
;
A
#
# COMPACT_ATOMS: atom_id res chain seq x y z
N MET A 1 -7.12 -27.07 -54.36
CA MET A 1 -6.29 -26.99 -53.15
C MET A 1 -6.98 -27.78 -52.05
N SER A 2 -6.57 -29.02 -51.82
CA SER A 2 -7.12 -29.83 -50.72
C SER A 2 -6.50 -29.38 -49.40
N GLU A 3 -7.32 -28.91 -48.46
CA GLU A 3 -6.88 -28.66 -47.08
C GLU A 3 -6.31 -29.96 -46.49
N GLN A 4 -5.03 -29.97 -46.14
CA GLN A 4 -4.41 -31.05 -45.37
C GLN A 4 -4.94 -31.00 -43.93
N ARG A 5 -6.13 -31.56 -43.71
CA ARG A 5 -6.69 -31.77 -42.38
C ARG A 5 -6.06 -33.01 -41.76
N PHE A 6 -5.42 -32.85 -40.60
CA PHE A 6 -4.89 -33.96 -39.81
C PHE A 6 -5.86 -34.28 -38.68
N HIS A 7 -6.31 -35.53 -38.58
CA HIS A 7 -7.14 -36.02 -37.48
C HIS A 7 -6.34 -37.09 -36.72
N GLY A 8 -6.14 -36.87 -35.42
CA GLY A 8 -5.31 -37.72 -34.57
C GLY A 8 -4.41 -36.90 -33.64
N ALA A 9 -3.71 -37.57 -32.72
CA ALA A 9 -2.74 -36.91 -31.85
C ALA A 9 -1.44 -36.60 -32.62
N ARG A 10 -0.92 -35.39 -32.46
CA ARG A 10 0.39 -34.98 -32.99
C ARG A 10 1.36 -34.81 -31.83
N ILE A 11 2.50 -35.49 -31.92
CA ILE A 11 3.60 -35.33 -30.97
C ILE A 11 4.55 -34.28 -31.56
N ARG A 12 4.88 -33.27 -30.76
CA ARG A 12 5.97 -32.33 -31.05
C ARG A 12 6.91 -32.42 -29.86
N GLU A 13 8.11 -32.89 -30.11
CA GLU A 13 9.17 -32.90 -29.12
C GLU A 13 9.77 -31.49 -29.07
N ASN A 14 9.65 -30.85 -27.90
CA ASN A 14 10.30 -29.58 -27.62
C ASN A 14 11.46 -29.85 -26.65
N THR A 15 12.68 -29.55 -27.07
CA THR A 15 13.89 -29.66 -26.23
C THR A 15 14.15 -28.41 -25.39
N ASP A 16 13.34 -27.34 -25.52
CA ASP A 16 13.39 -26.19 -24.62
C ASP A 16 12.74 -26.53 -23.28
N LEU A 17 13.53 -27.11 -22.39
CA LEU A 17 13.15 -27.48 -21.03
C LEU A 17 13.50 -26.36 -20.04
N VAL A 18 12.84 -25.20 -20.13
CA VAL A 18 12.56 -24.37 -18.94
C VAL A 18 11.31 -23.52 -19.18
N THR A 19 10.13 -23.99 -18.78
CA THR A 19 9.06 -23.04 -18.43
C THR A 19 9.45 -22.43 -17.09
N ALA A 20 9.90 -21.18 -17.08
CA ALA A 20 10.19 -20.48 -15.83
C ALA A 20 8.89 -20.35 -15.02
N ILE A 21 8.78 -21.11 -13.94
CA ILE A 21 7.74 -20.91 -12.93
C ILE A 21 8.28 -19.81 -12.03
N ASN A 22 7.78 -18.60 -12.20
CA ASN A 22 8.12 -17.48 -11.33
C ASN A 22 7.24 -17.54 -10.08
N ASP A 23 7.86 -17.39 -8.91
CA ASP A 23 7.10 -17.18 -7.68
C ASP A 23 6.31 -15.88 -7.77
N ILE A 24 5.10 -15.89 -7.22
CA ILE A 24 4.28 -14.69 -7.10
C ILE A 24 4.93 -13.78 -6.05
N ASP A 25 5.31 -12.57 -6.45
CA ASP A 25 5.84 -11.57 -5.52
C ASP A 25 4.72 -11.08 -4.58
N SER A 26 4.66 -11.67 -3.39
CA SER A 26 3.67 -11.30 -2.36
C SER A 26 4.07 -10.05 -1.58
N SER A 27 5.31 -9.59 -1.72
CA SER A 27 5.91 -8.54 -0.91
C SER A 27 5.77 -7.12 -1.49
N VAL A 28 5.08 -6.99 -2.63
CA VAL A 28 4.89 -5.70 -3.32
C VAL A 28 3.84 -4.87 -2.59
N ILE A 29 4.25 -3.69 -2.14
CA ILE A 29 3.39 -2.75 -1.40
C ILE A 29 2.83 -1.70 -2.37
N GLY A 30 1.53 -1.43 -2.31
CA GLY A 30 0.88 -0.28 -2.96
C GLY A 30 0.41 0.72 -1.92
N ILE A 31 0.94 1.95 -1.96
CA ILE A 31 0.50 3.03 -1.07
C ILE A 31 -0.10 4.19 -1.86
N VAL A 32 -1.12 4.81 -1.27
CA VAL A 32 -1.66 6.10 -1.71
C VAL A 32 -1.33 7.16 -0.67
N ALA A 33 -0.74 8.28 -1.10
CA ALA A 33 -0.29 9.32 -0.19
C ALA A 33 -0.43 10.72 -0.79
N VAL A 34 -0.41 11.72 0.09
CA VAL A 34 -0.41 13.15 -0.26
C VAL A 34 0.95 13.74 0.09
N ALA A 35 1.49 14.57 -0.80
CA ALA A 35 2.64 15.43 -0.51
C ALA A 35 2.77 16.50 -1.60
N ASP A 36 2.41 17.74 -1.29
CA ASP A 36 2.45 18.82 -2.29
C ASP A 36 3.87 19.25 -2.65
N ASP A 37 4.79 19.15 -1.69
CA ASP A 37 6.20 19.52 -1.84
C ASP A 37 7.11 18.38 -2.33
N ALA A 38 6.55 17.21 -2.64
CA ALA A 38 7.31 16.13 -3.26
C ALA A 38 7.73 16.49 -4.70
N ASP A 39 8.91 16.00 -5.10
CA ASP A 39 9.44 16.18 -6.45
C ASP A 39 8.48 15.63 -7.50
N ALA A 40 7.91 16.51 -8.33
CA ALA A 40 6.87 16.14 -9.28
C ALA A 40 7.36 15.20 -10.40
N GLY A 41 8.66 15.18 -10.69
CA GLY A 41 9.26 14.26 -11.66
C GLY A 41 9.34 12.83 -11.11
N THR A 42 9.74 12.68 -9.85
CA THR A 42 9.84 11.38 -9.18
C THR A 42 8.46 10.87 -8.73
N PHE A 43 7.59 11.77 -8.26
CA PHE A 43 6.24 11.47 -7.78
C PHE A 43 5.18 12.24 -8.59
N PRO A 44 4.90 11.85 -9.84
CA PRO A 44 3.81 12.45 -10.63
C PRO A 44 2.45 12.25 -9.94
N LEU A 45 1.55 13.22 -10.11
CA LEU A 45 0.19 13.14 -9.56
C LEU A 45 -0.64 12.08 -10.28
N ASN A 46 -1.39 11.29 -9.51
CA ASN A 46 -2.30 10.23 -9.97
C ASN A 46 -1.67 9.17 -10.88
N LYS A 47 -0.34 9.06 -10.90
CA LYS A 47 0.36 8.04 -11.66
C LYS A 47 1.10 7.12 -10.70
N PRO A 48 0.95 5.79 -10.83
CA PRO A 48 1.68 4.85 -10.01
C PRO A 48 3.15 4.88 -10.44
N VAL A 49 4.07 4.88 -9.48
CA VAL A 49 5.50 4.77 -9.73
C VAL A 49 6.08 3.67 -8.86
N LEU A 50 6.86 2.78 -9.47
CA LEU A 50 7.57 1.71 -8.79
C LEU A 50 8.91 2.19 -8.25
N PHE A 51 9.16 1.87 -6.97
CA PHE A 51 10.47 2.00 -6.35
C PHE A 51 10.95 0.65 -5.84
N ASN A 52 12.15 0.24 -6.24
CA ASN A 52 12.77 -1.00 -5.78
C ASN A 52 13.43 -0.86 -4.40
N ARG A 53 13.77 0.38 -4.03
CA ARG A 53 14.36 0.72 -2.73
C ARG A 53 13.87 2.10 -2.30
N VAL A 54 13.10 2.12 -1.22
CA VAL A 54 12.45 3.34 -0.72
C VAL A 54 13.47 4.37 -0.19
N ASN A 55 14.57 3.90 0.42
CA ASN A 55 15.61 4.78 0.98
C ASN A 55 16.21 5.76 -0.04
N ASP A 56 16.25 5.40 -1.32
CA ASP A 56 16.84 6.25 -2.37
C ASP A 56 15.98 7.47 -2.70
N VAL A 57 14.70 7.42 -2.36
CA VAL A 57 13.72 8.44 -2.76
C VAL A 57 13.19 9.25 -1.59
N LEU A 58 13.52 8.89 -0.34
CA LEU A 58 13.08 9.62 0.86
C LEU A 58 13.37 11.12 0.78
N GLY A 59 14.57 11.50 0.33
CA GLY A 59 14.96 12.91 0.17
C GLY A 59 14.14 13.70 -0.88
N LYS A 60 13.31 13.03 -1.67
CA LYS A 60 12.44 13.63 -2.70
C LYS A 60 10.95 13.59 -2.35
N THR A 61 10.59 13.01 -1.20
CA THR A 61 9.19 12.87 -0.79
C THR A 61 8.57 14.15 -0.23
N GLY A 62 9.37 15.20 -0.04
CA GLY A 62 8.95 16.41 0.65
C GLY A 62 8.85 16.20 2.16
N LYS A 63 8.38 17.22 2.86
CA LYS A 63 8.17 17.27 4.31
C LYS A 63 6.69 17.37 4.67
N THR A 64 5.83 17.72 3.72
CA THR A 64 4.40 17.90 3.95
C THR A 64 3.61 16.64 3.60
N GLY A 65 2.43 16.50 4.19
CA GLY A 65 1.52 15.39 3.94
C GLY A 65 1.97 14.08 4.59
N THR A 66 1.61 12.97 3.95
CA THR A 66 1.70 11.61 4.53
C THR A 66 2.78 10.75 3.87
N LEU A 67 3.32 11.18 2.73
CA LEU A 67 4.23 10.39 1.90
C LEU A 67 5.55 10.04 2.61
N TYR A 68 6.23 11.03 3.17
CA TYR A 68 7.52 10.82 3.85
C TYR A 68 7.36 9.82 5.01
N LYS A 69 6.38 10.05 5.90
CA LYS A 69 6.15 9.19 7.07
C LYS A 69 5.82 7.75 6.67
N SER A 70 4.98 7.59 5.65
CA SER A 70 4.59 6.27 5.13
C SER A 70 5.80 5.50 4.59
N LEU A 71 6.59 6.14 3.73
CA LEU A 71 7.75 5.51 3.12
C LEU A 71 8.88 5.26 4.13
N LYS A 72 9.11 6.18 5.07
CA LYS A 72 10.09 6.01 6.14
C LYS A 72 9.74 4.82 7.04
N ALA A 73 8.49 4.69 7.46
CA ALA A 73 8.02 3.57 8.29
C ALA A 73 8.21 2.21 7.59
N ILE A 74 7.92 2.13 6.28
CA ILE A 74 8.16 0.92 5.48
C ILE A 74 9.65 0.61 5.39
N ALA A 75 10.47 1.62 5.06
CA ALA A 75 11.91 1.48 4.87
C ALA A 75 12.65 1.04 6.13
N ASP A 76 12.14 1.40 7.31
CA ASP A 76 12.68 0.95 8.60
C ASP A 76 12.48 -0.54 8.85
N GLN A 77 11.46 -1.16 8.24
CA GLN A 77 11.21 -2.59 8.38
C GLN A 77 11.95 -3.40 7.33
N VAL A 78 11.84 -3.01 6.05
CA VAL A 78 12.32 -3.77 4.89
C VAL A 78 12.59 -2.89 3.68
N SER A 79 13.54 -3.31 2.84
CA SER A 79 13.74 -2.78 1.49
C SER A 79 13.03 -3.69 0.49
N THR A 80 11.80 -3.34 0.11
CA THR A 80 10.99 -4.07 -0.88
C THR A 80 10.51 -3.14 -2.00
N LYS A 81 9.86 -3.72 -3.01
CA LYS A 81 9.17 -2.99 -4.08
C LYS A 81 7.95 -2.27 -3.53
N VAL A 82 7.90 -0.96 -3.73
CA VAL A 82 6.78 -0.11 -3.33
C VAL A 82 6.28 0.67 -4.53
N ILE A 83 5.01 0.51 -4.84
CA ILE A 83 4.27 1.28 -5.82
C ILE A 83 3.60 2.43 -5.07
N VAL A 84 3.94 3.65 -5.42
CA VAL A 84 3.39 4.87 -4.80
C VAL A 84 2.48 5.55 -5.79
N VAL A 85 1.27 5.88 -5.34
CA VAL A 85 0.38 6.81 -6.05
C VAL A 85 0.27 8.08 -5.22
N ARG A 86 0.82 9.18 -5.74
CA ARG A 86 0.67 10.50 -5.12
C ARG A 86 -0.64 11.14 -5.59
N VAL A 87 -1.51 11.49 -4.66
CA VAL A 87 -2.73 12.26 -4.95
C VAL A 87 -2.55 13.72 -4.54
N PRO A 88 -3.24 14.66 -5.20
CA PRO A 88 -3.18 16.07 -4.80
C PRO A 88 -3.78 16.27 -3.40
N ALA A 89 -3.30 17.27 -2.66
CA ALA A 89 -3.99 17.72 -1.47
C ALA A 89 -5.33 18.39 -1.83
N ALA A 90 -6.33 18.18 -0.99
CA ALA A 90 -7.61 18.86 -1.12
C ALA A 90 -7.45 20.38 -0.96
N LYS A 91 -8.12 21.13 -1.83
CA LYS A 91 -8.19 22.59 -1.74
C LYS A 91 -9.43 23.02 -0.99
N GLU A 92 -9.35 24.16 -0.31
CA GLU A 92 -10.51 24.77 0.33
C GLU A 92 -11.33 25.56 -0.71
N GLY A 93 -12.63 25.28 -0.81
CA GLY A 93 -13.55 25.98 -1.70
C GLY A 93 -14.86 25.23 -1.94
N ASP A 94 -15.94 25.97 -2.23
CA ASP A 94 -17.23 25.37 -2.60
C ASP A 94 -17.09 24.62 -3.93
N GLY A 95 -17.40 23.32 -3.91
CA GLY A 95 -17.32 22.44 -5.08
C GLY A 95 -15.96 21.77 -5.30
N GLU A 96 -14.97 22.03 -4.45
CA GLU A 96 -13.68 21.31 -4.48
C GLU A 96 -13.82 19.88 -3.94
N LYS A 97 -13.04 18.95 -4.51
CA LYS A 97 -13.06 17.54 -4.08
C LYS A 97 -12.44 17.41 -2.69
N THR A 98 -13.07 16.64 -1.82
CA THR A 98 -12.52 16.31 -0.49
C THR A 98 -11.29 15.41 -0.61
N GLN A 99 -10.48 15.33 0.45
CA GLN A 99 -9.29 14.48 0.44
C GLN A 99 -9.65 13.00 0.19
N SER A 100 -10.71 12.50 0.83
CA SER A 100 -11.19 11.13 0.61
C SER A 100 -11.63 10.91 -0.84
N GLN A 101 -12.27 11.88 -1.49
CA GLN A 101 -12.63 11.78 -2.91
C GLN A 101 -11.39 11.70 -3.82
N LEU A 102 -10.33 12.46 -3.52
CA LEU A 102 -9.08 12.43 -4.28
C LEU A 102 -8.31 11.11 -4.08
N VAL A 103 -8.31 10.58 -2.85
CA VAL A 103 -7.66 9.30 -2.51
C VAL A 103 -8.40 8.12 -3.16
N ILE A 104 -9.74 8.11 -3.11
CA ILE A 104 -10.57 7.10 -3.79
C ILE A 104 -10.36 7.21 -5.31
N GLY A 105 -10.40 8.43 -5.83
CA GLY A 105 -10.23 8.68 -7.26
C GLY A 105 -11.31 7.98 -8.09
N GLY A 106 -10.93 7.57 -9.30
CA GLY A 106 -11.83 6.87 -10.21
C GLY A 106 -11.25 6.78 -11.61
N THR A 107 -12.14 6.78 -12.60
CA THR A 107 -11.79 6.84 -14.02
C THR A 107 -12.20 8.20 -14.55
N GLU A 108 -11.23 8.94 -15.10
CA GLU A 108 -11.48 10.24 -15.73
C GLU A 108 -11.96 10.05 -17.18
N ALA A 109 -12.47 11.12 -17.79
CA ALA A 109 -13.06 11.07 -19.13
C ALA A 109 -12.08 10.65 -20.24
N ASP A 110 -10.78 10.83 -20.00
CA ASP A 110 -9.69 10.40 -20.88
C ASP A 110 -9.33 8.90 -20.72
N GLY A 111 -10.01 8.20 -19.80
CA GLY A 111 -9.75 6.80 -19.48
C GLY A 111 -8.61 6.59 -18.48
N SER A 112 -7.98 7.66 -17.98
CA SER A 112 -6.94 7.55 -16.96
C SER A 112 -7.54 7.18 -15.60
N TYR A 113 -6.80 6.41 -14.81
CA TYR A 113 -7.15 6.07 -13.44
C TYR A 113 -6.49 7.03 -12.46
N THR A 114 -7.25 7.49 -11.47
CA THR A 114 -6.78 8.40 -10.42
C THR A 114 -6.91 7.77 -9.04
N GLY A 115 -6.16 8.28 -8.06
CA GLY A 115 -6.18 7.76 -6.69
C GLY A 115 -5.85 6.26 -6.60
N MET A 116 -6.52 5.55 -5.70
CA MET A 116 -6.33 4.11 -5.51
C MET A 116 -6.67 3.26 -6.74
N TYR A 117 -7.50 3.75 -7.67
CA TYR A 117 -7.78 3.02 -8.93
C TYR A 117 -6.54 2.87 -9.80
N ALA A 118 -5.56 3.78 -9.68
CA ALA A 118 -4.29 3.69 -10.41
C ALA A 118 -3.49 2.42 -10.04
N LEU A 119 -3.74 1.83 -8.86
CA LEU A 119 -3.10 0.57 -8.45
C LEU A 119 -3.63 -0.64 -9.24
N LEU A 120 -4.81 -0.55 -9.85
CA LEU A 120 -5.42 -1.65 -10.62
C LEU A 120 -4.65 -1.95 -11.91
N VAL A 121 -3.99 -0.95 -12.49
CA VAL A 121 -3.25 -1.07 -13.75
C VAL A 121 -1.75 -1.29 -13.56
N ALA A 122 -1.27 -1.31 -12.33
CA ALA A 122 0.15 -1.37 -12.03
C ALA A 122 0.84 -2.64 -12.57
N GLU A 123 0.13 -3.75 -12.67
CA GLU A 123 0.68 -4.99 -13.25
C GLU A 123 0.80 -4.92 -14.78
N GLN A 124 -0.12 -4.20 -15.44
CA GLN A 124 -0.17 -4.06 -16.89
C GLN A 124 0.71 -2.92 -17.41
N ASP A 125 1.05 -1.95 -16.56
CA ASP A 125 1.98 -0.88 -16.91
C ASP A 125 3.39 -1.44 -17.07
N GLU A 126 3.95 -1.35 -18.27
CA GLU A 126 5.28 -1.86 -18.61
C GLU A 126 6.41 -1.24 -17.75
N HIS A 127 6.20 -0.03 -17.21
CA HIS A 127 7.19 0.62 -16.35
C HIS A 127 7.16 0.07 -14.91
N ILE A 128 6.09 -0.65 -14.54
CA ILE A 128 5.90 -1.22 -13.20
C ILE A 128 5.96 -2.74 -13.28
N GLY A 129 5.05 -3.39 -14.00
CA GLY A 129 5.04 -4.83 -14.22
C GLY A 129 4.79 -5.69 -12.97
N TYR A 130 4.35 -5.08 -11.86
CA TYR A 130 4.13 -5.74 -10.59
C TYR A 130 2.73 -5.46 -10.05
N ARG A 131 2.09 -6.50 -9.52
CA ARG A 131 0.82 -6.36 -8.83
C ARG A 131 1.04 -6.10 -7.34
N PRO A 132 0.54 -4.99 -6.77
CA PRO A 132 0.63 -4.78 -5.32
C PRO A 132 -0.28 -5.75 -4.58
N ARG A 133 0.27 -6.44 -3.57
CA ARG A 133 -0.42 -7.42 -2.73
C ARG A 133 -0.68 -6.93 -1.31
N ILE A 134 0.00 -5.87 -0.91
CA ILE A 134 -0.11 -5.23 0.39
C ILE A 134 -0.53 -3.79 0.13
N LEU A 135 -1.69 -3.36 0.62
CA LEU A 135 -2.27 -2.05 0.33
C LEU A 135 -2.45 -1.22 1.60
N ALA A 136 -2.18 0.08 1.52
CA ALA A 136 -2.53 1.03 2.56
C ALA A 136 -2.70 2.46 2.02
N ALA A 137 -3.43 3.28 2.75
CA ALA A 137 -3.46 4.73 2.57
C ALA A 137 -3.18 5.39 3.94
N PRO A 138 -1.95 5.32 4.46
CA PRO A 138 -1.66 5.72 5.83
C PRO A 138 -2.00 7.19 6.10
N ASP A 139 -2.59 7.47 7.26
CA ASP A 139 -3.13 8.78 7.68
C ASP A 139 -4.29 9.33 6.81
N LEU A 140 -4.69 8.61 5.75
CA LEU A 140 -5.77 8.97 4.82
C LEU A 140 -6.90 7.94 4.82
N ASP A 141 -6.82 6.96 5.71
CA ASP A 141 -7.66 5.77 5.82
C ASP A 141 -8.98 6.02 6.56
N THR A 142 -9.73 7.05 6.12
CA THR A 142 -11.11 7.26 6.57
C THR A 142 -11.98 6.04 6.26
N LYS A 143 -13.17 5.96 6.87
CA LYS A 143 -14.08 4.83 6.69
C LYS A 143 -14.40 4.56 5.21
N GLU A 144 -14.65 5.62 4.45
CA GLU A 144 -14.97 5.56 3.02
C GLU A 144 -13.76 5.13 2.18
N VAL A 145 -12.57 5.64 2.50
CA VAL A 145 -11.32 5.29 1.83
C VAL A 145 -10.98 3.82 2.09
N THR A 146 -11.02 3.39 3.34
CA THR A 146 -10.74 1.99 3.73
C THR A 146 -11.70 1.02 3.06
N SER A 147 -12.99 1.35 3.04
CA SER A 147 -14.01 0.50 2.39
C SER A 147 -13.77 0.39 0.88
N SER A 148 -13.46 1.51 0.22
CA SER A 148 -13.14 1.53 -1.21
C SER A 148 -11.85 0.77 -1.53
N LEU A 149 -10.83 0.90 -0.67
CA LEU A 149 -9.56 0.20 -0.82
C LEU A 149 -9.73 -1.32 -0.67
N CYS A 150 -10.63 -1.78 0.20
CA CYS A 150 -10.97 -3.21 0.32
C CYS A 150 -11.59 -3.77 -0.97
N VAL A 151 -12.46 -3.02 -1.63
CA VAL A 151 -13.03 -3.43 -2.94
C VAL A 151 -11.94 -3.55 -4.01
N ILE A 152 -10.95 -2.66 -4.00
CA ILE A 152 -9.79 -2.76 -4.89
C ILE A 152 -8.90 -3.96 -4.51
N ALA A 153 -8.71 -4.20 -3.22
CA ALA A 153 -7.93 -5.32 -2.71
C ALA A 153 -8.53 -6.67 -3.15
N GLU A 154 -9.85 -6.83 -3.12
CA GLU A 154 -10.53 -8.02 -3.64
C GLU A 154 -10.20 -8.28 -5.13
N LYS A 155 -10.25 -7.22 -5.96
CA LYS A 155 -9.92 -7.31 -7.41
C LYS A 155 -8.47 -7.70 -7.63
N LEU A 156 -7.56 -7.11 -6.87
CA LEU A 156 -6.12 -7.40 -6.97
C LEU A 156 -5.76 -8.74 -6.34
N ARG A 157 -6.61 -9.27 -5.45
CA ARG A 157 -6.26 -10.31 -4.45
C ARG A 157 -5.09 -9.85 -3.59
N ALA A 158 -5.27 -8.67 -3.02
CA ALA A 158 -4.35 -8.01 -2.09
C ALA A 158 -4.98 -7.95 -0.69
N PHE A 159 -4.23 -7.45 0.28
CA PHE A 159 -4.66 -7.29 1.65
C PHE A 159 -4.40 -5.86 2.13
N VAL A 160 -5.37 -5.26 2.83
CA VAL A 160 -5.37 -3.88 3.29
C VAL A 160 -4.95 -3.81 4.76
N TYR A 161 -3.98 -2.94 5.03
CA TYR A 161 -3.68 -2.47 6.38
C TYR A 161 -4.17 -1.03 6.51
N ALA A 162 -5.01 -0.77 7.52
CA ALA A 162 -5.57 0.55 7.78
C ALA A 162 -5.63 0.82 9.29
N GLY A 163 -5.63 2.09 9.66
CA GLY A 163 -5.75 2.58 11.02
C GLY A 163 -7.20 2.70 11.46
N CYS A 164 -7.42 2.78 12.76
CA CYS A 164 -8.71 3.19 13.30
C CYS A 164 -8.82 4.73 13.28
N ASN A 165 -9.23 5.27 12.13
CA ASN A 165 -9.26 6.71 11.87
C ASN A 165 -10.09 7.47 12.92
N GLY A 166 -9.48 8.47 13.56
CA GLY A 166 -10.13 9.32 14.56
C GLY A 166 -10.37 8.66 15.93
N CYS A 167 -9.94 7.41 16.16
CA CYS A 167 -10.15 6.74 17.45
C CYS A 167 -9.10 7.16 18.49
N ALA A 168 -9.55 7.78 19.58
CA ALA A 168 -8.73 8.14 20.73
C ALA A 168 -8.68 7.02 21.78
N THR A 169 -9.69 6.16 21.84
CA THR A 169 -9.82 5.10 22.84
C THR A 169 -9.97 3.71 22.24
N MET A 170 -9.70 2.67 23.05
CA MET A 170 -9.90 1.28 22.66
C MET A 170 -11.39 0.98 22.35
N ALA A 171 -12.31 1.57 23.09
CA ALA A 171 -13.75 1.37 22.88
C ALA A 171 -14.20 1.91 21.51
N GLU A 172 -13.70 3.09 21.13
CA GLU A 172 -13.93 3.67 19.79
C GLU A 172 -13.33 2.79 18.69
N ALA A 173 -12.11 2.26 18.89
CA ALA A 173 -11.49 1.36 17.93
C ALA A 173 -12.29 0.06 17.73
N ILE A 174 -12.85 -0.50 18.81
CA ILE A 174 -13.73 -1.68 18.75
C ILE A 174 -15.03 -1.35 17.99
N ALA A 175 -15.64 -0.20 18.28
CA ALA A 175 -16.84 0.25 17.57
C ALA A 175 -16.55 0.50 16.08
N TYR A 176 -15.43 1.15 15.76
CA TYR A 176 -15.00 1.40 14.39
C TYR A 176 -14.77 0.09 13.62
N ARG A 177 -14.17 -0.92 14.26
CA ARG A 177 -14.01 -2.25 13.66
C ARG A 177 -15.35 -2.90 13.29
N ALA A 178 -16.42 -2.67 14.05
CA ALA A 178 -17.73 -3.26 13.79
C ALA A 178 -18.38 -2.76 12.48
N ASP A 179 -17.94 -1.62 11.97
CA ASP A 179 -18.43 -1.05 10.71
C ASP A 179 -17.96 -1.79 9.46
N PHE A 180 -16.95 -2.66 9.58
CA PHE A 180 -16.32 -3.34 8.45
C PHE A 180 -16.58 -4.86 8.46
N ALA A 181 -17.00 -5.39 7.31
CA ALA A 181 -17.24 -6.81 7.08
C ALA A 181 -16.32 -7.43 6.00
N TYR A 182 -15.19 -6.78 5.71
CA TYR A 182 -14.23 -7.23 4.69
C TYR A 182 -13.27 -8.28 5.23
N ARG A 183 -12.95 -9.29 4.41
CA ARG A 183 -11.96 -10.33 4.74
C ARG A 183 -10.53 -9.82 4.53
N GLU A 184 -10.36 -8.94 3.56
CA GLU A 184 -9.09 -8.39 3.08
C GLU A 184 -8.57 -7.23 3.95
N LEU A 185 -9.09 -7.04 5.17
CA LEU A 185 -8.80 -5.88 6.01
C LEU A 185 -8.23 -6.29 7.37
N MET A 186 -7.14 -5.63 7.76
CA MET A 186 -6.67 -5.60 9.15
C MET A 186 -6.59 -4.15 9.62
N LEU A 187 -7.37 -3.84 10.66
CA LEU A 187 -7.30 -2.57 11.37
C LEU A 187 -6.25 -2.65 12.47
N ILE A 188 -5.43 -1.60 12.59
CA ILE A 188 -4.37 -1.50 13.59
C ILE A 188 -4.54 -0.23 14.39
N TRP A 189 -4.52 -0.36 15.71
CA TRP A 189 -4.54 0.74 16.65
C TRP A 189 -3.77 0.31 17.90
N PRO A 190 -3.00 1.20 18.55
CA PRO A 190 -2.76 2.61 18.19
C PRO A 190 -1.56 2.79 17.23
N ASP A 191 -1.32 4.03 16.80
CA ASP A 191 -0.13 4.41 16.02
C ASP A 191 1.16 4.36 16.84
N PHE A 192 2.30 4.43 16.16
CA PHE A 192 3.62 4.38 16.79
C PHE A 192 4.23 5.76 16.97
N ILE A 193 5.11 5.90 17.97
CA ILE A 193 5.96 7.07 18.14
C ILE A 193 7.35 6.71 17.65
N ALA A 194 7.92 7.50 16.75
CA ALA A 194 9.28 7.33 16.25
C ALA A 194 9.99 8.67 16.09
N TYR A 195 11.32 8.65 16.15
CA TYR A 195 12.12 9.85 15.90
C TYR A 195 12.14 10.16 14.40
N ASN A 196 11.77 11.39 14.04
CA ASN A 196 11.81 11.87 12.66
C ASN A 196 13.06 12.74 12.43
N PRO A 197 14.07 12.27 11.67
CA PRO A 197 15.28 13.05 11.39
C PRO A 197 15.03 14.35 10.61
N GLU A 198 13.95 14.45 9.82
CA GLU A 198 13.64 15.63 9.01
C GLU A 198 13.13 16.81 9.85
N SER A 199 12.39 16.52 10.91
CA SER A 199 11.89 17.53 11.86
C SER A 199 12.74 17.62 13.13
N GLY A 200 13.56 16.61 13.41
CA GLY A 200 14.38 16.50 14.60
C GLY A 200 13.59 16.18 15.88
N GLN A 201 12.34 15.71 15.76
CA GLN A 201 11.42 15.49 16.88
C GLN A 201 10.88 14.06 16.91
N ASN A 202 10.40 13.64 18.08
CA ASN A 202 9.58 12.43 18.20
C ASN A 202 8.17 12.74 17.70
N GLU A 203 7.71 12.00 16.69
CA GLU A 203 6.41 12.20 16.07
C GLU A 203 5.60 10.91 16.04
N VAL A 204 4.29 11.06 15.85
CA VAL A 204 3.42 9.93 15.54
C VAL A 204 3.61 9.54 14.07
N PHE A 205 3.78 8.24 13.85
CA PHE A 205 3.85 7.60 12.56
C PHE A 205 2.73 6.56 12.43
N PRO A 206 2.11 6.45 11.25
CA PRO A 206 0.95 5.59 11.05
C PRO A 206 1.33 4.12 11.17
N ALA A 207 0.65 3.39 12.07
CA ALA A 207 0.83 1.95 12.23
C ALA A 207 0.59 1.13 10.95
N PRO A 208 -0.35 1.50 10.05
CA PRO A 208 -0.55 0.80 8.78
C PRO A 208 0.70 0.75 7.90
N ALA A 209 1.52 1.80 7.89
CA ALA A 209 2.75 1.83 7.10
C ALA A 209 3.80 0.84 7.65
N TYR A 210 3.96 0.80 8.98
CA TYR A 210 4.81 -0.20 9.64
C TYR A 210 4.32 -1.63 9.37
N ALA A 211 3.00 -1.85 9.42
CA ALA A 211 2.42 -3.16 9.14
C ALA A 211 2.66 -3.62 7.70
N CYS A 212 2.58 -2.70 6.71
CA CYS A 212 2.95 -3.01 5.33
C CYS A 212 4.41 -3.45 5.21
N GLY A 213 5.33 -2.71 5.84
CA GLY A 213 6.74 -3.06 5.87
C GLY A 213 7.01 -4.40 6.56
N LEU A 214 6.35 -4.66 7.69
CA LEU A 214 6.46 -5.94 8.40
C LEU A 214 5.89 -7.11 7.59
N ARG A 215 4.74 -6.92 6.92
CA ARG A 215 4.15 -7.96 6.07
C ARG A 215 5.12 -8.35 4.97
N ALA A 216 5.71 -7.38 4.28
CA ALA A 216 6.70 -7.63 3.25
C ALA A 216 8.00 -8.25 3.80
N LEU A 217 8.45 -7.85 5.00
CA LEU A 217 9.59 -8.48 5.66
C LEU A 217 9.34 -9.97 5.94
N ILE A 218 8.20 -10.28 6.57
CA ILE A 218 7.84 -11.64 6.94
C ILE A 218 7.68 -12.50 5.69
N ASP A 219 7.08 -11.97 4.62
CA ASP A 219 6.95 -12.67 3.35
C ASP A 219 8.30 -13.08 2.75
N ASN A 220 9.28 -12.18 2.83
CA ASN A 220 10.62 -12.43 2.30
C ASN A 220 11.46 -13.37 3.19
N GLU A 221 11.35 -13.29 4.51
CA GLU A 221 12.20 -14.04 5.44
C GLU A 221 11.62 -15.39 5.85
N GLN A 222 10.30 -15.45 6.08
CA GLN A 222 9.61 -16.62 6.64
C GLN A 222 8.54 -17.17 5.70
N GLY A 223 7.98 -16.32 4.83
CA GLY A 223 6.91 -16.66 3.91
C GLY A 223 5.54 -16.10 4.33
N TRP A 224 4.65 -16.02 3.34
CA TRP A 224 3.31 -15.43 3.46
C TRP A 224 2.41 -16.06 4.54
N HIS A 225 2.70 -17.31 4.93
CA HIS A 225 1.90 -18.06 5.90
C HIS A 225 2.15 -17.61 7.35
N LYS A 226 3.27 -16.95 7.66
CA LYS A 226 3.55 -16.45 9.01
C LYS A 226 2.68 -15.22 9.31
N SER A 227 2.03 -15.22 10.47
CA SER A 227 1.22 -14.09 10.95
C SER A 227 2.06 -12.86 11.31
N LEU A 228 1.44 -11.69 11.28
CA LEU A 228 2.07 -10.43 11.70
C LEU A 228 2.29 -10.35 13.23
N SER A 229 1.56 -11.17 13.99
CA SER A 229 1.63 -11.22 15.44
C SER A 229 2.98 -11.75 15.94
N ASN A 230 3.41 -11.21 17.09
CA ASN A 230 4.65 -11.57 17.77
C ASN A 230 5.91 -11.37 16.89
N VAL A 231 5.92 -10.30 16.09
CA VAL A 231 7.09 -9.86 15.32
C VAL A 231 7.51 -8.48 15.83
N PRO A 232 8.79 -8.27 16.21
CA PRO A 232 9.26 -6.98 16.67
C PRO A 232 9.15 -5.89 15.59
N VAL A 233 8.61 -4.73 15.96
CA VAL A 233 8.56 -3.55 15.10
C VAL A 233 9.87 -2.77 15.27
N LYS A 234 10.61 -2.55 14.17
CA LYS A 234 11.90 -1.84 14.21
C LYS A 234 11.69 -0.32 14.28
N ASN A 235 12.64 0.39 14.90
CA ASN A 235 12.70 1.86 14.94
C ASN A 235 11.43 2.55 15.48
N VAL A 236 10.86 1.99 16.55
CA VAL A 236 9.73 2.57 17.28
C VAL A 236 10.15 2.82 18.73
N LEU A 237 9.78 3.97 19.27
CA LEU A 237 10.08 4.40 20.63
C LEU A 237 8.92 4.13 21.60
N GLY A 238 7.71 3.93 21.07
CA GLY A 238 6.53 3.63 21.86
C GLY A 238 5.25 3.65 21.03
N ILE A 239 4.12 3.58 21.72
CA ILE A 239 2.78 3.65 21.14
C ILE A 239 2.13 5.00 21.47
N SER A 240 1.37 5.53 20.53
CA SER A 240 0.72 6.86 20.63
C SER A 240 -0.40 6.93 21.67
N LYS A 241 -0.99 5.78 22.01
CA LYS A 241 -1.98 5.61 23.08
C LYS A 241 -1.57 4.45 23.96
N GLN A 242 -1.78 4.56 25.26
CA GLN A 242 -1.47 3.48 26.19
C GLN A 242 -2.47 2.34 26.02
N VAL A 243 -1.97 1.12 25.85
CA VAL A 243 -2.77 -0.10 25.83
C VAL A 243 -2.24 -1.02 26.92
N PHE A 244 -3.10 -1.36 27.87
CA PHE A 244 -2.75 -2.32 28.91
C PHE A 244 -2.88 -3.74 28.35
N TRP A 245 -1.86 -4.57 28.61
CA TRP A 245 -1.88 -6.00 28.33
C TRP A 245 -1.12 -6.74 29.42
N SER A 246 -1.59 -7.92 29.78
CA SER A 246 -0.94 -8.87 30.69
C SER A 246 -1.05 -10.27 30.11
N LEU A 247 -0.04 -11.09 30.42
CA LEU A 247 -0.06 -12.56 30.25
C LEU A 247 -0.98 -13.23 31.27
#